data_AF-A0AA35RIC5-F1
#
_entry.id   AF-A0AA35RIC5-F1
#
_cell.length_a   1.000
_cell.length_b   1.000
_cell.length_c   1.000
_cell.angle_alpha   90.00
_cell.angle_beta   90.00
_cell.angle_gamma   90.00
#
_symmetry.space_group_name_H-M   'P 1'
#
loop_
_entity.id
_entity.type
_entity.pdbx_description
1 polymer ?
#
loop_
_entity_poly.entity_id
_entity_poly.type
_entity_poly.pdbx_seq_one_letter_code
_entity_poly.pdbx_strand_id
1 'polypeptide(L)'
;MRTHRDNCPLEHLDCPYGSHQPAKKILRKNMKGHKLDCEHRPYRCRYCYMKRGTYKSITGKGESPLQGECHYDVCGQYLLECPNKCGKKSIKRKNIPLHRERCPLEKLNCPFKYAGCSLPVLRKNMDRHCNKGVQNHLLLVAEAHQKLAGKCDELTRKNEELVRKVEELAPNPKRIRLSYDTNTFMF
;
A
#
# COMPACT_ATOMS: atom_id res chain seq x y z
N MET A 1 36.22 4.43 55.51
CA MET A 1 35.89 5.12 54.23
C MET A 1 35.20 4.25 53.17
N ARG A 2 35.22 2.90 53.23
CA ARG A 2 34.57 2.05 52.21
C ARG A 2 33.03 2.12 52.23
N THR A 3 32.43 2.20 53.41
CA THR A 3 30.96 2.18 53.60
C THR A 3 30.21 3.39 53.05
N HIS A 4 30.85 4.56 53.02
CA HIS A 4 30.26 5.77 52.43
C HIS A 4 30.25 5.67 50.90
N ARG A 5 31.32 5.16 50.29
CA ARG A 5 31.44 5.06 48.82
C ARG A 5 30.31 4.21 48.23
N ASP A 6 30.01 3.07 48.84
CA ASP A 6 29.01 2.11 48.34
C ASP A 6 27.56 2.60 48.47
N ASN A 7 27.32 3.66 49.24
CA ASN A 7 26.00 4.23 49.48
C ASN A 7 25.90 5.72 49.13
N CYS A 8 26.96 6.31 48.57
CA CYS A 8 27.03 7.74 48.30
C CYS A 8 25.94 8.15 47.29
N PRO A 9 24.95 8.97 47.68
CA PRO A 9 23.87 9.38 46.77
C PRO A 9 24.36 10.17 45.55
N LEU A 10 25.55 10.78 45.66
CA LEU A 10 26.20 11.60 44.64
C LEU A 10 27.19 10.81 43.77
N GLU A 11 27.35 9.51 43.99
CA GLU A 11 28.18 8.67 43.13
C GLU A 11 27.59 8.57 41.72
N HIS A 12 28.46 8.68 40.70
CA HIS A 12 28.10 8.50 39.31
C HIS A 12 28.25 7.02 38.91
N LEU A 13 27.13 6.39 38.55
CA LEU A 13 27.07 5.00 38.11
C LEU A 13 26.77 4.93 36.61
N ASP A 14 27.24 3.89 35.95
CA ASP A 14 26.88 3.63 34.56
C ASP A 14 25.41 3.26 34.41
N CYS A 15 24.82 3.62 33.27
CA CYS A 15 23.50 3.13 32.89
C CYS A 15 23.50 1.59 32.81
N PRO A 16 22.57 0.89 33.50
CA PRO A 16 22.51 -0.56 33.52
C PRO A 16 22.12 -1.19 32.18
N TYR A 17 21.63 -0.40 31.22
CA TYR A 17 21.20 -0.87 29.91
C TYR A 17 22.31 -0.76 28.83
N GLY A 18 23.50 -0.30 29.20
CA GLY A 18 24.78 -0.53 28.49
C GLY A 18 24.90 -0.03 27.04
N SER A 19 23.88 0.62 26.49
CA SER A 19 23.76 0.87 25.05
C SER A 19 23.98 2.34 24.66
N HIS A 20 24.36 3.19 25.63
CA HIS A 20 24.68 4.59 25.37
C HIS A 20 26.11 4.69 24.82
N GLN A 21 26.29 5.44 23.74
CA GLN A 21 27.59 5.80 23.19
C GLN A 21 27.69 7.33 23.05
N PRO A 22 28.52 8.02 23.87
CA PRO A 22 29.34 7.48 24.97
C PRO A 22 28.51 6.99 26.16
N ALA A 23 29.14 6.21 27.06
CA ALA A 23 28.48 5.68 28.24
C ALA A 23 27.91 6.80 29.13
N LYS A 24 26.61 6.74 29.42
CA LYS A 24 25.91 7.75 30.22
C LYS A 24 26.08 7.45 31.72
N LYS A 25 26.68 8.39 32.44
CA LYS A 25 26.85 8.37 33.90
C LYS A 25 25.67 9.03 34.59
N ILE A 26 25.11 8.39 35.61
CA ILE A 26 23.91 8.82 36.33
C ILE A 26 24.19 8.84 37.82
N LEU A 27 23.80 9.91 38.52
CA LEU A 27 23.88 9.96 39.98
C LEU A 27 23.04 8.83 40.60
N ARG A 28 23.58 8.14 41.61
CA ARG A 28 22.90 7.05 42.31
C ARG A 28 21.49 7.43 42.76
N LYS A 29 21.31 8.64 43.31
CA LYS A 29 19.99 9.17 43.71
C LYS A 29 18.97 9.25 42.57
N ASN A 30 19.43 9.47 41.33
CA ASN A 30 18.60 9.62 40.13
C ASN A 30 18.42 8.31 39.35
N MET A 31 19.09 7.22 39.74
CA MET A 31 19.08 5.95 39.01
C MET A 31 17.68 5.33 38.90
N LYS A 32 16.83 5.50 39.92
CA LYS A 32 15.44 4.99 39.89
C LYS A 32 14.62 5.65 38.77
N GLY A 33 14.66 6.98 38.66
CA GLY A 33 13.99 7.71 37.58
C GLY A 33 14.59 7.40 36.21
N HIS A 34 15.92 7.40 36.12
CA HIS A 34 16.62 7.05 34.89
C HIS A 34 16.19 5.68 34.33
N LYS A 35 16.04 4.64 35.17
CA LYS A 35 15.62 3.31 34.70
C LYS A 35 14.25 3.32 33.99
N LEU A 36 13.34 4.19 34.43
CA LEU A 36 12.00 4.33 33.85
C LEU A 36 12.01 5.13 32.54
N ASP A 37 12.88 6.14 32.45
CA ASP A 37 12.90 7.07 31.32
C ASP A 37 13.95 6.71 30.26
N CYS A 38 14.93 5.87 30.59
CA CYS A 38 16.03 5.53 29.70
C CYS A 38 15.52 4.98 28.35
N GLU A 39 15.98 5.57 27.25
CA GLU A 39 15.59 5.18 25.90
C GLU A 39 16.08 3.77 25.53
N HIS A 40 17.13 3.28 26.19
CA HIS A 40 17.66 1.92 26.00
C HIS A 40 17.02 0.88 26.92
N ARG A 41 16.08 1.27 27.79
CA ARG A 41 15.38 0.32 28.66
C ARG A 41 14.66 -0.76 27.82
N PRO A 42 14.62 -2.01 28.27
CA PRO A 42 13.81 -3.04 27.64
C PRO A 42 12.34 -2.62 27.57
N TYR A 43 11.75 -2.73 26.39
CA TYR A 43 10.37 -2.35 26.15
C TYR A 43 9.70 -3.34 25.18
N ARG A 44 8.42 -3.60 25.43
CA ARG A 44 7.55 -4.39 24.55
C ARG A 44 6.56 -3.45 23.90
N CYS A 45 6.35 -3.59 22.61
CA CYS A 45 5.34 -2.81 21.90
C CYS A 45 3.95 -3.01 22.51
N ARG A 46 3.35 -1.94 23.03
CA ARG A 46 1.99 -1.95 23.61
C ARG A 46 0.85 -2.18 22.60
N TYR A 47 1.13 -2.15 21.31
CA TYR A 47 0.10 -2.30 20.28
C TYR A 47 0.05 -3.73 19.73
N CYS A 48 1.21 -4.29 19.38
CA CYS A 48 1.28 -5.66 18.85
C CYS A 48 1.61 -6.70 19.91
N TYR A 49 2.21 -6.32 21.04
CA TYR A 49 2.70 -7.20 22.11
C TYR A 49 3.74 -8.26 21.69
N MET A 50 4.03 -8.38 20.39
CA MET A 50 4.98 -9.33 19.80
C MET A 50 6.41 -8.78 19.79
N LYS A 51 6.61 -7.55 19.33
CA LYS A 51 7.96 -6.98 19.20
C LYS A 51 8.49 -6.51 20.57
N ARG A 52 9.69 -6.97 20.91
CA ARG A 52 10.51 -6.51 22.03
C ARG A 52 11.76 -5.81 21.50
N GLY A 53 12.27 -4.84 22.24
CA GLY A 53 13.44 -4.05 21.88
C GLY A 53 13.76 -3.03 22.97
N THR A 54 14.49 -1.98 22.62
CA THR A 54 14.65 -0.82 23.49
C THR A 54 13.45 0.11 23.32
N TYR A 55 13.18 0.98 24.30
CA TYR A 55 12.13 1.99 24.15
C TYR A 55 12.34 2.85 22.89
N LYS A 56 13.58 3.23 22.59
CA LYS A 56 13.97 3.94 21.37
C LYS A 56 13.66 3.16 20.10
N SER A 57 14.10 1.90 20.00
CA SER A 57 13.90 1.11 18.77
C SER A 57 12.42 0.78 18.53
N ILE A 58 11.60 0.75 19.59
CA ILE A 58 10.17 0.51 19.46
C ILE A 58 9.39 1.80 19.12
N THR A 59 9.68 2.90 19.81
CA THR A 59 8.85 4.12 19.76
C THR A 59 9.41 5.25 18.91
N GLY A 60 10.70 5.19 18.56
CA GLY A 60 11.43 6.26 17.89
C GLY A 60 11.69 7.48 18.77
N LYS A 61 11.23 7.47 20.04
CA LYS A 61 11.42 8.58 20.98
C LYS A 61 12.70 8.37 21.78
N GLY A 62 13.54 9.40 21.80
CA GLY A 62 14.81 9.43 22.51
C GLY A 62 15.37 10.85 22.61
N GLU A 63 16.48 11.01 23.32
CA GLU A 63 17.17 12.29 23.55
C GLU A 63 17.89 12.80 22.30
N SER A 64 18.13 11.93 21.30
CA SER A 64 18.79 12.28 20.04
C SER A 64 17.79 12.28 18.86
N PRO A 65 17.71 13.38 18.07
CA PRO A 65 16.83 13.48 16.90
C PRO A 65 17.24 12.65 15.68
N LEU A 66 18.27 11.80 15.77
CA LEU A 66 18.73 10.99 14.64
C LEU A 66 17.59 10.06 14.19
N GLN A 67 17.05 10.39 13.01
CA GLN A 67 15.98 9.67 12.30
C GLN A 67 16.43 8.24 12.00
N GLY A 68 16.09 7.33 12.90
CA GLY A 68 16.16 5.89 12.66
C GLY A 68 14.76 5.32 12.53
N GLU A 69 14.61 4.31 11.67
CA GLU A 69 13.37 3.54 11.58
C GLU A 69 13.04 2.92 12.95
N CYS A 70 11.82 3.13 13.43
CA CYS A 70 11.35 2.51 14.66
C CYS A 70 10.23 1.50 14.38
N HIS A 71 9.97 0.61 15.32
CA HIS A 71 8.92 -0.38 15.16
C HIS A 71 7.54 0.25 14.90
N TYR A 72 7.20 1.39 15.52
CA TYR A 72 5.90 2.05 15.32
C TYR A 72 5.64 2.45 13.86
N ASP A 73 6.68 2.68 13.06
CA ASP A 73 6.58 3.01 11.64
C ASP A 73 6.07 1.83 10.81
N VAL A 74 6.42 0.60 11.20
CA VAL A 74 6.05 -0.64 10.50
C VAL A 74 5.01 -1.48 11.23
N CYS A 75 4.65 -1.12 12.46
CA CYS A 75 3.73 -1.90 13.29
C CYS A 75 2.30 -1.82 12.75
N GLY A 76 1.79 -2.94 12.23
CA GLY A 76 0.41 -3.03 11.72
C GLY A 76 -0.69 -2.76 12.76
N GLN A 77 -0.40 -2.93 14.04
CA GLN A 77 -1.36 -2.67 15.14
C GLN A 77 -1.26 -1.23 15.69
N TYR A 78 -0.25 -0.47 15.27
CA TYR A 78 -0.10 0.93 15.66
C TYR A 78 -1.30 1.74 15.20
N LEU A 79 -1.77 2.63 16.07
CA LEU A 79 -2.94 3.47 15.79
C LEU A 79 -2.50 4.74 15.07
N LEU A 80 -3.16 5.01 13.95
CA LEU A 80 -2.97 6.18 13.11
C LEU A 80 -4.26 6.97 13.03
N GLU A 81 -4.09 8.26 12.79
CA GLU A 81 -5.17 9.10 12.28
C GLU A 81 -5.40 8.83 10.80
N CYS A 82 -6.64 9.04 10.36
CA CYS A 82 -6.99 9.00 8.95
C CYS A 82 -6.09 9.97 8.16
N PRO A 83 -5.40 9.50 7.09
CA PRO A 83 -4.58 10.37 6.23
C PRO A 83 -5.38 11.51 5.59
N ASN A 84 -6.67 11.30 5.32
CA ASN A 84 -7.58 12.30 4.77
C ASN A 84 -8.21 13.19 5.85
N LYS A 85 -7.80 13.06 7.13
CA LYS A 85 -8.30 13.84 8.26
C LYS A 85 -9.83 13.84 8.40
N CYS A 86 -10.45 12.67 8.22
CA CYS A 86 -11.90 12.51 8.37
C CYS A 86 -12.42 12.55 9.82
N GLY A 87 -11.55 12.89 10.79
CA GLY A 87 -11.86 12.90 12.23
C GLY A 87 -11.60 11.59 12.96
N LYS A 88 -11.40 10.46 12.26
CA LYS A 88 -11.02 9.19 12.88
C LYS A 88 -9.52 9.17 13.24
N LYS A 89 -9.21 9.10 14.54
CA LYS A 89 -7.84 9.19 15.10
C LYS A 89 -7.23 7.86 15.58
N SER A 90 -8.00 6.77 15.56
CA SER A 90 -7.59 5.49 16.16
C SER A 90 -7.80 4.32 15.21
N ILE A 91 -7.19 4.39 14.02
CA ILE A 91 -7.25 3.33 13.02
C ILE A 91 -5.96 2.53 13.08
N LYS A 92 -6.04 1.21 13.28
CA LYS A 92 -4.86 0.34 13.18
C LYS A 92 -4.24 0.50 11.79
N ARG A 93 -2.92 0.66 11.69
CA ARG A 93 -2.19 0.81 10.41
C ARG A 93 -2.63 -0.21 9.37
N LYS A 94 -2.74 -1.49 9.75
CA LYS A 94 -3.18 -2.58 8.86
C LYS A 94 -4.63 -2.43 8.35
N ASN A 95 -5.47 -1.67 9.05
CA ASN A 95 -6.87 -1.43 8.70
C ASN A 95 -7.07 -0.12 7.91
N ILE A 96 -6.01 0.65 7.63
CA ILE A 96 -6.10 1.86 6.82
C ILE A 96 -6.67 1.60 5.42
N PRO A 97 -6.26 0.54 4.68
CA PRO A 97 -6.84 0.23 3.37
C PRO A 97 -8.37 0.04 3.45
N LEU A 98 -8.83 -0.80 4.38
CA LEU A 98 -10.27 -1.02 4.63
C LEU A 98 -11.00 0.28 5.03
N HIS A 99 -10.35 1.15 5.81
CA HIS A 99 -10.93 2.44 6.15
C HIS A 99 -11.14 3.33 4.92
N ARG A 100 -10.18 3.38 3.98
CA ARG A 100 -10.26 4.21 2.76
C ARG A 100 -11.46 3.84 1.89
N GLU A 101 -11.82 2.56 1.84
CA GLU A 101 -13.02 2.09 1.11
C GLU A 101 -14.32 2.73 1.60
N ARG A 102 -14.39 3.16 2.86
CA ARG A 102 -15.59 3.77 3.47
C ARG A 102 -15.36 5.20 3.95
N CYS A 103 -14.18 5.77 3.70
CA CYS A 103 -13.84 7.10 4.20
C CYS A 103 -14.62 8.16 3.41
N PRO A 104 -15.40 9.03 4.07
CA PRO A 104 -16.21 10.05 3.39
C PRO A 104 -15.35 11.12 2.70
N LEU A 105 -14.11 11.32 3.18
CA LEU A 105 -13.14 12.26 2.61
C LEU A 105 -12.12 11.58 1.68
N GLU A 106 -12.32 10.31 1.32
CA GLU A 106 -11.53 9.68 0.27
C GLU A 106 -11.81 10.38 -1.06
N LYS A 107 -10.76 10.80 -1.76
CA LYS A 107 -10.86 11.32 -3.13
C LYS A 107 -10.96 10.14 -4.09
N LEU A 108 -12.03 10.11 -4.87
CA LEU A 108 -12.31 9.07 -5.85
C LEU A 108 -12.45 9.68 -7.24
N ASN A 109 -12.24 8.84 -8.25
CA ASN A 109 -12.61 9.19 -9.61
C ASN A 109 -14.12 9.13 -9.78
N CYS A 110 -14.68 10.02 -10.59
CA CYS A 110 -16.06 9.92 -11.04
C CYS A 110 -16.31 8.58 -11.75
N PRO A 111 -17.48 7.92 -11.55
CA PRO A 111 -17.84 6.71 -12.30
C PRO A 111 -17.78 6.88 -13.82
N PHE A 112 -18.02 8.09 -14.33
CA PHE A 112 -17.94 8.44 -15.75
C PHE A 112 -16.53 8.78 -16.23
N LYS A 113 -15.48 8.44 -15.47
CA LYS A 113 -14.08 8.67 -15.89
C LYS A 113 -13.73 7.96 -17.19
N TYR A 114 -14.28 6.76 -17.42
CA TYR A 114 -14.10 6.03 -18.68
C TYR A 114 -14.62 6.81 -19.91
N ALA A 115 -15.62 7.67 -19.70
CA ALA A 115 -16.21 8.51 -20.74
C ALA A 115 -15.53 9.90 -20.85
N GLY A 116 -14.65 10.26 -19.91
CA GLY A 116 -13.87 11.51 -19.95
C GLY A 116 -14.02 12.42 -18.73
N CYS A 117 -14.82 12.08 -17.72
CA CYS A 117 -14.93 12.90 -16.52
C CYS A 117 -13.68 12.75 -15.62
N SER A 118 -12.83 13.79 -15.57
CA SER A 118 -11.52 13.75 -14.88
C SER A 118 -11.53 14.33 -13.47
N LEU A 119 -12.68 14.83 -12.98
CA LEU A 119 -12.78 15.50 -11.68
C LEU A 119 -12.58 14.50 -10.52
N PRO A 120 -11.58 14.70 -9.64
CA PRO A 120 -11.48 13.96 -8.39
C PRO A 120 -12.51 14.50 -7.40
N VAL A 121 -13.39 13.62 -6.90
CA VAL A 121 -14.50 14.00 -6.02
C VAL A 121 -14.37 13.25 -4.69
N LEU A 122 -14.63 13.95 -3.58
CA LEU A 122 -14.72 13.29 -2.28
C LEU A 122 -15.92 12.33 -2.28
N ARG A 123 -15.76 11.13 -1.71
CA ARG A 123 -16.83 10.13 -1.62
C ARG A 123 -18.16 10.74 -1.15
N LYS A 124 -18.15 11.54 -0.08
CA LYS A 124 -19.36 12.20 0.46
C LYS A 124 -20.08 13.15 -0.50
N ASN A 125 -19.39 13.63 -1.54
CA ASN A 125 -19.90 14.58 -2.52
C ASN A 125 -20.21 13.90 -3.88
N MET A 126 -19.96 12.59 -4.01
CA MET A 126 -20.06 11.89 -5.29
C MET A 126 -21.48 11.93 -5.84
N ASP A 127 -22.48 11.61 -5.02
CA ASP A 127 -23.88 11.62 -5.45
C ASP A 127 -24.32 13.01 -5.94
N ARG A 128 -23.94 14.05 -5.20
CA ARG A 128 -24.21 15.44 -5.60
C ARG A 128 -23.52 15.81 -6.92
N HIS A 129 -22.27 15.38 -7.12
CA HIS A 129 -21.54 15.61 -8.36
C HIS A 129 -22.22 14.91 -9.55
N CYS A 130 -22.57 13.62 -9.40
CA CYS A 130 -23.25 12.85 -10.43
C CYS A 130 -24.61 13.46 -10.80
N ASN A 131 -25.40 13.87 -9.80
CA ASN A 131 -26.74 14.44 -10.01
C ASN A 131 -26.67 15.81 -10.69
N LYS A 132 -25.75 16.69 -10.27
CA LYS A 132 -25.60 18.02 -10.90
C LYS A 132 -24.95 17.93 -12.29
N GLY A 133 -24.09 16.95 -12.51
CA GLY A 133 -23.35 16.76 -13.76
C GLY A 133 -24.04 15.85 -14.78
N VAL A 134 -25.28 15.40 -14.53
CA VAL A 134 -25.93 14.35 -15.33
C VAL A 134 -25.96 14.65 -16.83
N GLN A 135 -26.27 15.90 -17.22
CA GLN A 135 -26.29 16.30 -18.64
C GLN A 135 -24.90 16.20 -19.29
N ASN A 136 -23.86 16.69 -18.61
CA ASN A 136 -22.48 16.57 -19.08
C ASN A 136 -22.04 15.11 -19.17
N HIS A 137 -22.40 14.30 -18.17
CA HIS A 137 -22.09 12.87 -18.19
C HIS A 137 -22.79 12.13 -19.34
N LEU A 138 -24.04 12.48 -19.66
CA LEU A 138 -24.75 11.92 -20.81
C LEU A 138 -24.06 12.27 -22.13
N LEU A 139 -23.61 13.52 -22.31
CA LEU A 139 -22.86 13.92 -23.51
C LEU A 139 -21.55 13.14 -23.65
N LEU A 140 -20.77 13.05 -22.56
CA LEU A 140 -19.51 12.28 -22.54
C LEU A 140 -19.75 10.80 -22.89
N VAL A 141 -20.81 10.21 -22.33
CA VAL A 141 -21.18 8.81 -22.63
C VAL A 141 -21.61 8.65 -24.09
N ALA A 142 -22.37 9.60 -24.65
CA ALA A 142 -22.77 9.56 -26.06
C ALA A 142 -21.57 9.64 -27.00
N GLU A 143 -20.62 10.55 -26.73
CA GLU A 143 -19.38 10.65 -27.50
C GLU A 143 -18.52 9.38 -27.39
N ALA A 144 -18.38 8.84 -26.18
CA ALA A 144 -17.65 7.59 -25.96
C ALA A 144 -18.31 6.42 -26.68
N HIS A 145 -19.65 6.37 -26.70
CA HIS A 145 -20.42 5.36 -27.43
C HIS A 145 -20.23 5.49 -28.94
N GLN A 146 -20.31 6.69 -29.52
CA GLN A 146 -20.07 6.90 -30.95
C GLN A 146 -18.67 6.43 -31.37
N LYS A 147 -17.65 6.77 -30.57
CA LYS A 147 -16.27 6.31 -30.81
C LYS A 147 -16.15 4.80 -30.73
N LEU A 148 -16.78 4.18 -29.74
CA LEU A 148 -16.76 2.73 -29.57
C LEU A 148 -17.48 2.02 -30.72
N ALA A 149 -18.65 2.52 -31.13
CA ALA A 149 -19.42 1.98 -32.26
C ALA A 149 -18.60 2.01 -33.56
N GLY A 150 -17.98 3.15 -33.90
CA GLY A 150 -17.13 3.24 -35.09
C GLY A 150 -15.93 2.29 -35.04
N LYS A 151 -15.38 2.04 -33.84
CA LYS A 151 -14.28 1.08 -33.66
C LYS A 151 -14.75 -0.37 -33.77
N CYS A 152 -15.97 -0.67 -33.31
CA CYS A 152 -16.61 -1.97 -33.53
C CYS A 152 -16.83 -2.22 -35.02
N ASP A 153 -17.34 -1.24 -35.78
CA ASP A 153 -17.54 -1.36 -37.23
C ASP A 153 -16.21 -1.59 -37.96
N GLU A 154 -15.16 -0.85 -37.59
CA GLU A 154 -13.82 -1.02 -38.15
C GLU A 154 -13.26 -2.43 -37.88
N LEU A 155 -13.38 -2.92 -36.64
CA LEU A 155 -12.93 -4.25 -36.24
C LEU A 155 -13.72 -5.36 -36.95
N THR A 156 -15.04 -5.20 -37.09
CA THR A 156 -15.89 -6.13 -37.85
C THR A 156 -15.42 -6.22 -39.30
N ARG A 157 -15.21 -5.09 -39.97
CA ARG A 157 -14.70 -5.07 -41.35
C ARG A 157 -13.33 -5.75 -41.49
N LYS A 158 -12.40 -5.48 -40.55
CA LYS A 158 -11.08 -6.12 -40.55
C LYS A 158 -11.17 -7.63 -40.32
N ASN A 159 -12.05 -8.06 -39.44
CA ASN A 159 -12.29 -9.48 -39.20
C ASN A 159 -12.84 -10.18 -40.44
N GLU A 160 -13.82 -9.58 -41.13
CA GLU A 160 -14.34 -10.13 -42.39
C GLU A 160 -13.25 -10.25 -43.46
N GLU A 161 -12.38 -9.25 -43.58
CA GLU A 161 -11.23 -9.30 -44.51
C GLU A 161 -10.23 -10.40 -44.14
N LEU A 162 -9.92 -10.55 -42.85
CA LEU A 162 -9.03 -11.59 -42.37
C LEU A 162 -9.63 -12.99 -42.58
N VAL A 163 -10.93 -13.17 -42.35
CA VAL A 163 -11.63 -14.44 -42.61
C VAL A 163 -11.51 -14.80 -44.09
N ARG A 164 -11.76 -13.86 -45.01
CA ARG A 164 -11.60 -14.10 -46.46
C ARG A 164 -10.17 -14.52 -46.81
N LYS A 165 -9.15 -13.83 -46.29
CA LYS A 165 -7.74 -14.18 -46.53
C LYS A 165 -7.38 -15.57 -46.01
N VAL A 166 -7.95 -15.97 -44.86
CA VAL A 166 -7.74 -17.32 -44.30
C VAL A 166 -8.38 -18.38 -45.19
N GLU A 167 -9.58 -18.13 -45.72
CA GLU A 167 -10.27 -19.03 -46.65
C GLU A 167 -9.48 -19.20 -47.97
N GLU A 168 -8.90 -18.13 -48.50
CA GLU A 168 -8.06 -18.16 -49.71
C GLU A 168 -6.76 -18.96 -49.52
N LEU A 169 -6.21 -18.95 -48.30
CA LEU A 169 -4.99 -19.67 -47.94
C LEU A 169 -5.26 -21.11 -47.48
N ALA A 170 -6.52 -21.49 -47.28
CA ALA A 170 -6.88 -22.83 -46.84
C ALA A 170 -6.48 -23.85 -47.94
N PRO A 171 -5.64 -24.85 -47.63
CA PRO A 171 -5.21 -25.84 -48.62
C PRO A 171 -6.41 -26.61 -49.16
N ASN A 172 -6.52 -26.69 -50.49
CA ASN A 172 -7.56 -27.46 -51.17
C ASN A 172 -7.45 -28.95 -50.76
N PRO A 173 -8.46 -29.54 -50.08
CA PRO A 173 -8.40 -30.92 -49.60
C PRO A 173 -8.27 -31.96 -50.73
N LYS A 174 -8.45 -31.55 -51.99
CA LYS A 174 -8.33 -32.42 -53.17
C LYS A 174 -6.90 -32.58 -53.70
N ARG A 175 -5.88 -31.92 -53.13
CA ARG A 175 -4.48 -32.01 -53.61
C ARG A 175 -3.58 -33.00 -52.86
N ILE A 176 -4.09 -33.69 -51.83
CA ILE A 176 -3.29 -34.60 -50.96
C ILE A 176 -3.48 -36.08 -51.34
N ARG A 177 -4.29 -36.42 -52.36
CA ARG A 177 -4.50 -37.82 -52.79
C ARG A 177 -4.05 -38.09 -54.23
N LEU A 178 -2.79 -37.83 -54.57
CA LEU A 178 -2.17 -38.35 -55.80
C LEU A 178 -0.66 -38.54 -55.60
N SER A 179 -0.24 -39.41 -54.67
CA SER A 179 1.15 -39.90 -54.64
C SER A 179 1.36 -41.20 -53.86
N TYR A 180 0.31 -42.00 -53.68
CA TYR A 180 0.41 -43.33 -53.07
C TYR A 180 -0.51 -44.23 -53.89
N ASP A 181 -0.04 -45.43 -54.23
CA ASP A 181 -0.57 -46.35 -55.26
C ASP A 181 -0.05 -45.97 -56.67
N THR A 182 1.05 -46.53 -57.19
CA THR A 182 1.29 -47.96 -57.35
C THR A 182 2.78 -48.30 -57.25
N ASN A 183 3.19 -49.06 -56.23
CA ASN A 183 4.26 -50.02 -56.41
C ASN A 183 4.01 -51.22 -55.49
N THR A 184 3.10 -52.08 -55.94
CA THR A 184 2.82 -53.39 -55.35
C THR A 184 3.25 -54.42 -56.37
N PHE A 185 4.31 -55.15 -56.01
CA PHE A 185 4.66 -56.51 -56.46
C PHE A 185 4.84 -56.77 -57.96
N MET A 186 6.03 -57.23 -58.34
CA MET A 186 6.22 -58.60 -58.85
C MET A 186 7.72 -58.98 -58.83
N PHE A 187 7.98 -60.05 -58.07
CA PHE A 187 9.06 -61.05 -58.14
C PHE A 187 10.53 -60.62 -58.31
#